data_AF-A0A379Y133-F1
#
_entry.id   AF-A0A379Y133-F1
#
_cell.length_a   1.000
_cell.length_b   1.000
_cell.length_c   1.000
_cell.angle_alpha   90.00
_cell.angle_beta   90.00
_cell.angle_gamma   90.00
#
_symmetry.space_group_name_H-M   'P 1'
#
loop_
_entity.id
_entity.type
_entity.pdbx_description
1 polymer ?
#
loop_
_entity_poly.entity_id
_entity_poly.type
_entity_poly.pdbx_seq_one_letter_code
_entity_poly.pdbx_strand_id
1 'polypeptide(L)'
;MSTSALIPESKLPALGTTIFTQMSALAQQHQAINLSQGFPDFDGPDYLKERLAWHVAQGANQYAPMTGVAALREAIADKTAELYGWQPDAGGEVTVTAGATEALFAAITALVRPAMRLSVSIRATTATRRR
;
A
#
# COMPACT_ATOMS: atom_id res chain seq x y z
N MET A 1 -4.05 -46.19 -11.37
CA MET A 1 -3.48 -45.38 -10.27
C MET A 1 -4.08 -43.99 -10.38
N SER A 2 -5.04 -43.64 -9.52
CA SER A 2 -5.73 -42.36 -9.57
C SER A 2 -4.94 -41.33 -8.77
N THR A 3 -4.33 -40.37 -9.44
CA THR A 3 -3.63 -39.26 -8.82
C THR A 3 -4.69 -38.24 -8.38
N SER A 4 -5.10 -38.28 -7.10
CA SER A 4 -5.97 -37.25 -6.54
C SER A 4 -5.22 -35.92 -6.56
N ALA A 5 -5.79 -34.89 -7.19
CA ALA A 5 -5.18 -33.57 -7.24
C ALA A 5 -5.10 -32.97 -5.82
N LEU A 6 -3.90 -32.56 -5.40
CA LEU A 6 -3.69 -31.87 -4.12
C LEU A 6 -4.19 -30.42 -4.26
N ILE A 7 -5.37 -30.15 -3.71
CA ILE A 7 -5.92 -28.79 -3.60
C ILE A 7 -5.60 -28.27 -2.20
N PRO A 8 -4.82 -27.18 -2.07
CA PRO A 8 -4.48 -26.62 -0.76
C PRO A 8 -5.71 -25.98 -0.10
N GLU A 9 -5.85 -26.20 1.20
CA GLU A 9 -6.90 -25.55 2.00
C GLU A 9 -6.53 -24.08 2.25
N SER A 10 -7.48 -23.17 1.98
CA SER A 10 -7.23 -21.73 2.09
C SER A 10 -7.20 -21.28 3.55
N LYS A 11 -6.15 -20.54 3.93
CA LYS A 11 -6.11 -19.81 5.21
C LYS A 11 -7.07 -18.61 5.26
N LEU A 12 -7.64 -18.22 4.11
CA LEU A 12 -8.50 -17.05 3.95
C LEU A 12 -9.69 -17.40 3.04
N PRO A 13 -10.60 -18.29 3.46
CA PRO A 13 -11.66 -18.82 2.59
C PRO A 13 -12.73 -17.79 2.22
N ALA A 14 -12.78 -16.64 2.91
CA ALA A 14 -13.81 -15.62 2.75
C ALA A 14 -13.38 -14.40 1.91
N LEU A 15 -12.21 -14.43 1.25
CA LEU A 15 -11.79 -13.36 0.36
C LEU A 15 -12.47 -13.51 -1.00
N GLY A 16 -13.38 -12.58 -1.32
CA GLY A 16 -14.04 -12.48 -2.63
C GLY A 16 -13.46 -11.37 -3.51
N THR A 17 -13.97 -11.27 -4.73
CA THR A 17 -13.65 -10.17 -5.66
C THR A 17 -14.04 -8.82 -5.06
N THR A 18 -13.15 -7.83 -5.18
CA THR A 18 -13.42 -6.49 -4.64
C THR A 18 -14.49 -5.76 -5.44
N ILE A 19 -15.26 -4.89 -4.77
CA ILE A 19 -16.27 -4.04 -5.43
C ILE A 19 -15.64 -3.11 -6.48
N PHE A 20 -14.40 -2.68 -6.26
CA PHE A 20 -13.67 -1.80 -7.18
C PHE A 20 -13.43 -2.44 -8.55
N THR A 21 -13.05 -3.72 -8.57
CA THR A 21 -12.86 -4.46 -9.83
C THR A 21 -14.16 -4.54 -10.63
N GLN A 22 -15.28 -4.82 -9.95
CA GLN A 22 -16.60 -4.91 -10.59
C GLN A 22 -17.06 -3.55 -11.14
N MET A 23 -16.89 -2.48 -10.34
CA MET A 23 -17.30 -1.12 -10.74
C MET A 23 -16.47 -0.58 -11.90
N SER A 24 -15.16 -0.82 -11.92
CA SER A 24 -14.32 -0.42 -13.04
C SER A 24 -14.69 -1.13 -14.34
N ALA A 25 -15.00 -2.43 -14.29
CA ALA A 25 -15.46 -3.17 -15.47
C ALA A 25 -16.79 -2.63 -16.02
N LEU A 26 -17.73 -2.32 -15.13
CA LEU A 26 -19.01 -1.70 -15.52
C LEU A 26 -18.82 -0.30 -16.12
N ALA A 27 -17.94 0.52 -15.54
CA ALA A 27 -17.65 1.84 -16.08
C ALA A 27 -17.08 1.76 -17.50
N GLN A 28 -16.15 0.83 -17.75
CA GLN A 28 -15.60 0.57 -19.08
C GLN A 28 -16.69 0.12 -20.07
N GLN A 29 -17.53 -0.84 -19.66
CA GLN A 29 -18.59 -1.41 -20.51
C GLN A 29 -19.62 -0.35 -20.92
N HIS A 30 -19.93 0.60 -20.04
CA HIS A 30 -20.93 1.64 -20.26
C HIS A 30 -20.33 2.99 -20.70
N GLN A 31 -19.02 3.06 -20.96
CA GLN A 31 -18.30 4.31 -21.23
C GLN A 31 -18.59 5.42 -20.19
N ALA A 32 -18.76 5.02 -18.94
CA ALA A 32 -19.04 5.92 -17.84
C ALA A 32 -17.75 6.54 -17.29
N ILE A 33 -17.85 7.76 -16.75
CA ILE A 33 -16.76 8.39 -16.00
C ILE A 33 -16.54 7.59 -14.71
N ASN A 34 -15.34 7.03 -14.55
CA ASN A 34 -15.03 6.17 -13.41
C ASN A 34 -14.56 6.99 -12.19
N LEU A 35 -15.51 7.40 -11.36
CA LEU A 35 -15.25 8.04 -10.07
C LEU A 35 -15.13 7.04 -8.90
N SER A 36 -15.05 5.74 -9.19
CA SER A 36 -14.97 4.70 -8.15
C SER A 36 -13.54 4.35 -7.74
N GLN A 37 -12.55 4.70 -8.57
CA GLN A 37 -11.14 4.44 -8.30
C GLN A 37 -10.53 5.58 -7.49
N GLY A 38 -9.82 5.23 -6.41
CA GLY A 38 -9.18 6.18 -5.50
C GLY A 38 -7.75 6.56 -5.88
N PHE A 39 -7.37 6.46 -7.17
CA PHE A 39 -6.04 6.87 -7.65
C PHE A 39 -6.16 7.98 -8.71
N PRO A 40 -5.16 8.87 -8.82
CA PRO A 40 -5.16 9.94 -9.82
C PRO A 40 -5.18 9.42 -11.27
N ASP A 41 -5.89 10.11 -12.16
CA ASP A 41 -5.90 9.86 -13.61
C ASP A 41 -4.86 10.72 -14.38
N PHE A 42 -4.06 11.50 -13.66
CA PHE A 42 -2.95 12.29 -14.16
C PHE A 42 -1.59 11.74 -13.69
N ASP A 43 -0.53 12.09 -14.41
CA ASP A 43 0.81 11.61 -14.13
C ASP A 43 1.47 12.34 -12.93
N GLY A 44 2.51 11.73 -12.37
CA GLY A 44 3.28 12.28 -11.26
C GLY A 44 4.22 13.43 -11.68
N PRO A 45 4.84 14.12 -10.70
CA PRO A 45 5.77 15.22 -10.96
C PRO A 45 6.98 14.79 -11.81
N ASP A 46 7.35 15.61 -12.80
CA ASP A 46 8.48 15.33 -13.70
C ASP A 46 9.82 15.16 -12.98
N TYR A 47 10.06 15.99 -11.97
CA TYR A 47 11.26 15.88 -11.14
C TYR A 47 11.45 14.48 -10.54
N LEU A 48 10.39 13.82 -10.08
CA LEU A 48 10.51 12.46 -9.55
C LEU A 48 10.88 11.44 -10.63
N LYS A 49 10.30 11.58 -11.84
CA LYS A 49 10.63 10.72 -12.98
C LYS A 49 12.08 10.90 -13.41
N GLU A 50 12.56 12.13 -13.46
CA GLU A 50 13.95 12.47 -13.80
C GLU A 50 14.95 11.92 -12.78
N ARG A 51 14.67 12.08 -11.47
CA ARG A 51 15.53 11.54 -10.41
C ARG A 51 15.58 10.02 -10.42
N LEU A 52 14.44 9.36 -10.67
CA LEU A 52 14.40 7.91 -10.87
C LEU A 52 15.32 7.48 -12.01
N ALA A 53 15.16 8.08 -13.19
CA ALA A 53 15.97 7.78 -14.37
C ALA A 53 17.47 8.00 -14.09
N TRP A 54 17.81 9.09 -13.40
CA TRP A 54 19.18 9.40 -13.00
C TRP A 54 19.80 8.32 -12.10
N HIS A 55 19.10 7.90 -11.03
CA HIS A 55 19.62 6.88 -10.10
C HIS A 55 19.77 5.51 -10.77
N VAL A 56 18.85 5.15 -11.68
CA VAL A 56 18.97 3.93 -12.49
C VAL A 56 20.20 3.97 -13.39
N ALA A 57 20.43 5.09 -14.09
CA ALA A 57 21.58 5.28 -14.98
C ALA A 57 22.93 5.28 -14.24
N GLN A 58 22.96 5.75 -12.99
CA GLN A 58 24.15 5.72 -12.12
C GLN A 58 24.43 4.32 -11.53
N GLY A 59 23.63 3.31 -11.86
CA GLY A 59 23.84 1.93 -11.41
C GLY A 59 23.40 1.66 -9.97
N ALA A 60 22.59 2.53 -9.36
CA ALA A 60 22.01 2.34 -8.03
C ALA A 60 20.85 1.31 -8.03
N ASN A 61 21.11 0.14 -8.63
CA ASN A 61 20.12 -0.92 -8.90
C ASN A 61 20.35 -2.17 -8.06
N GLN A 62 21.34 -2.15 -7.17
CA GLN A 62 21.60 -3.23 -6.21
C GLN A 62 20.67 -3.12 -5.00
N TYR A 63 20.62 -4.18 -4.19
CA TYR A 63 19.79 -4.20 -3.00
C TYR A 63 20.04 -2.98 -2.10
N ALA A 64 18.95 -2.30 -1.76
CA ALA A 64 18.95 -1.31 -0.70
C ALA A 64 19.15 -1.99 0.66
N PRO A 65 19.60 -1.26 1.70
CA PRO A 65 19.58 -1.75 3.07
C PRO A 65 18.17 -2.19 3.47
N MET A 66 18.06 -3.19 4.35
CA MET A 66 16.79 -3.81 4.74
C MET A 66 15.77 -2.80 5.29
N THR A 67 16.22 -1.82 6.09
CA THR A 67 15.34 -0.77 6.64
C THR A 67 15.03 0.35 5.65
N GLY A 68 15.69 0.37 4.49
CA GLY A 68 15.60 1.41 3.47
C GLY A 68 16.88 2.24 3.33
N VAL A 69 16.96 2.97 2.21
CA VAL A 69 18.08 3.86 1.87
C VAL A 69 18.20 4.96 2.93
N ALA A 70 19.43 5.20 3.42
CA ALA A 70 19.70 6.17 4.49
C ALA A 70 19.17 7.58 4.18
N ALA A 71 19.51 8.12 3.02
CA ALA A 71 19.06 9.44 2.59
C ALA A 71 17.52 9.58 2.54
N LEU A 72 16.80 8.49 2.21
CA LEU A 72 15.34 8.50 2.21
C LEU A 72 14.78 8.51 3.64
N ARG A 73 15.38 7.75 4.56
CA ARG A 73 14.98 7.72 5.97
C ARG A 73 15.21 9.06 6.66
N GLU A 74 16.36 9.70 6.40
CA GLU A 74 16.68 11.04 6.89
C GLU A 74 15.67 12.08 6.38
N ALA A 75 15.37 12.07 5.07
CA ALA A 75 14.37 12.96 4.49
C ALA A 75 12.97 12.77 5.09
N ILE A 76 12.59 11.54 5.47
CA ILE A 76 11.33 11.26 6.17
C ILE A 76 11.36 11.82 7.60
N ALA A 77 12.47 11.66 8.31
CA ALA A 77 12.63 12.19 9.67
C ALA A 77 12.53 13.71 9.71
N ASP A 78 13.20 14.40 8.78
CA ASP A 78 13.15 15.85 8.66
C ASP A 78 11.74 16.36 8.32
N LYS A 79 11.07 15.70 7.37
CA LYS A 79 9.67 16.03 7.04
C LYS A 79 8.73 15.82 8.23
N THR A 80 8.98 14.79 9.04
CA THR A 80 8.18 14.52 10.24
C THR A 80 8.39 15.62 11.30
N ALA A 81 9.64 16.07 11.47
CA ALA A 81 9.98 17.19 12.34
C ALA A 81 9.30 18.49 11.90
N GLU A 82 9.32 18.79 10.61
CA GLU A 82 8.69 19.98 10.05
C GLU A 82 7.16 19.99 10.26
N LEU A 83 6.50 18.86 10.00
CA LEU A 83 5.03 18.76 10.06
C LEU A 83 4.49 18.65 11.49
N TYR A 84 5.22 17.99 12.39
CA TYR A 84 4.71 17.57 13.70
C TYR A 84 5.53 18.06 14.88
N GLY A 85 6.64 18.77 14.65
CA GLY A 85 7.51 19.29 15.71
C GLY A 85 8.30 18.22 16.47
N TRP A 86 8.37 17.00 15.95
CA TRP A 86 9.11 15.88 16.53
C TRP A 86 9.91 15.16 15.47
N GLN A 87 11.20 14.94 15.72
CA GLN A 87 12.11 14.28 14.80
C GLN A 87 12.36 12.83 15.25
N PRO A 88 11.95 11.82 14.46
CA PRO A 88 12.26 10.43 14.74
C PRO A 88 13.75 10.13 14.48
N ASP A 89 14.31 9.14 15.16
CA ASP A 89 15.59 8.56 14.81
C ASP A 89 15.48 7.81 13.47
N ALA A 90 16.15 8.31 12.44
CA ALA A 90 16.14 7.71 11.12
C ALA A 90 16.69 6.27 11.12
N GLY A 91 17.54 5.89 12.09
CA GLY A 91 18.12 4.56 12.21
C GLY A 91 17.19 3.52 12.84
N GLY A 92 16.48 3.90 13.91
CA GLY A 92 15.67 3.00 14.73
C GLY A 92 14.16 3.14 14.57
N GLU A 93 13.66 4.29 14.10
CA GLU A 93 12.22 4.63 14.10
C GLU A 93 11.62 4.78 12.70
N VAL A 94 12.44 4.72 11.64
CA VAL A 94 11.98 4.83 10.24
C VAL A 94 12.33 3.56 9.46
N THR A 95 11.32 2.88 8.91
CA THR A 95 11.46 1.73 8.02
C THR A 95 10.72 1.99 6.71
N VAL A 96 11.40 1.82 5.58
CA VAL A 96 10.82 1.93 4.23
C VAL A 96 10.26 0.58 3.78
N THR A 97 9.06 0.58 3.22
CA THR A 97 8.36 -0.61 2.71
C THR A 97 7.90 -0.41 1.27
N ALA A 98 7.52 -1.49 0.59
CA ALA A 98 6.89 -1.49 -0.73
C ALA A 98 5.43 -1.01 -0.66
N GLY A 99 5.27 0.28 -0.35
CA GLY A 99 3.98 0.93 -0.17
C GLY A 99 3.37 0.73 1.21
N ALA A 100 2.30 1.49 1.47
CA ALA A 100 1.61 1.47 2.76
C ALA A 100 0.96 0.12 3.08
N THR A 101 0.59 -0.66 2.04
CA THR A 101 0.00 -1.99 2.22
C THR A 101 0.95 -2.94 2.96
N GLU A 102 2.23 -2.96 2.58
CA GLU A 102 3.23 -3.77 3.29
C GLU A 102 3.46 -3.24 4.70
N ALA A 103 3.55 -1.91 4.88
CA ALA A 103 3.72 -1.33 6.21
C ALA A 103 2.59 -1.76 7.18
N LEU A 104 1.34 -1.71 6.71
CA LEU A 104 0.18 -2.17 7.49
C LEU A 104 0.28 -3.67 7.79
N PHE A 105 0.61 -4.49 6.80
CA PHE A 105 0.75 -5.93 6.99
C PHE A 105 1.87 -6.27 7.99
N ALA A 106 3.04 -5.66 7.85
CA ALA A 106 4.19 -5.87 8.72
C ALA A 106 3.87 -5.43 10.16
N ALA A 107 3.31 -4.23 10.35
CA ALA A 107 2.94 -3.73 11.67
C ALA A 107 1.88 -4.61 12.35
N ILE A 108 0.82 -5.00 11.64
CA ILE A 108 -0.23 -5.87 12.18
C ILE A 108 0.35 -7.24 12.53
N THR A 109 1.12 -7.85 11.62
CA THR A 109 1.70 -9.18 11.83
C THR A 109 2.71 -9.19 12.98
N ALA A 110 3.47 -8.11 13.15
CA ALA A 110 4.45 -7.99 14.23
C ALA A 110 3.81 -7.78 15.61
N LEU A 111 2.69 -7.04 15.68
CA LEU A 111 2.10 -6.61 16.95
C LEU A 111 0.90 -7.46 17.40
N VAL A 112 0.12 -7.99 16.45
CA VAL A 112 -1.13 -8.71 16.77
C VAL A 112 -0.84 -10.19 17.00
N ARG A 113 -1.10 -10.64 18.23
CA ARG A 113 -1.06 -12.06 18.60
C ARG A 113 -2.45 -12.70 18.52
N PRO A 114 -2.54 -14.03 18.36
CA PRO A 114 -3.80 -14.74 18.50
C PRO A 114 -4.51 -14.36 19.80
N ALA A 115 -5.83 -14.16 19.74
CA ALA A 115 -6.68 -13.68 20.82
C ALA A 115 -6.50 -12.21 21.27
N MET A 116 -5.61 -11.42 20.66
CA MET A 116 -5.63 -9.96 20.85
C MET A 116 -6.81 -9.33 20.11
N ARG A 117 -7.43 -8.33 20.74
CA ARG A 117 -8.51 -7.55 20.13
C ARG A 117 -7.94 -6.33 19.42
N LEU A 118 -8.06 -6.32 18.09
CA LEU A 118 -7.80 -5.14 17.26
C LEU A 118 -9.13 -4.39 17.04
N SER A 119 -9.18 -3.11 17.42
CA SER A 119 -10.33 -2.25 17.12
C SER A 119 -10.14 -1.57 15.77
N VAL A 120 -11.11 -1.69 14.87
CA VAL A 120 -11.10 -1.02 13.56
C VAL A 120 -12.34 -0.14 13.46
N SER A 121 -12.14 1.15 13.17
CA SER A 121 -13.25 2.06 12.88
C SER A 121 -13.62 1.94 11.41
N ILE A 122 -14.84 1.50 11.13
CA ILE A 122 -15.35 1.36 9.76
C ILE A 122 -16.33 2.51 9.50
N ARG A 123 -16.01 3.36 8.53
CA ARG A 123 -16.97 4.34 8.01
C ARG A 123 -17.69 3.74 6.82
N ALA A 124 -18.92 3.29 7.03
CA ALA A 124 -19.79 2.88 5.94
C ALA A 124 -20.52 4.10 5.38
N THR A 125 -20.14 4.57 4.20
CA THR A 125 -20.92 5.54 3.43
C THR A 125 -22.07 4.80 2.75
N THR A 126 -23.22 4.69 3.42
CA THR A 126 -24.46 4.23 2.77
C THR A 126 -24.91 5.28 1.76
N ALA A 127 -24.82 4.96 0.48
CA ALA A 127 -25.52 5.69 -0.58
C ALA A 127 -27.02 5.39 -0.44
N THR A 128 -27.73 6.18 0.38
CA THR A 128 -29.19 6.08 0.50
C THR A 128 -29.82 6.51 -0.82
N ARG A 129 -30.28 5.54 -1.60
CA ARG A 129 -31.08 5.73 -2.80
C ARG A 129 -32.40 6.38 -2.39
N ARG A 130 -32.49 7.72 -2.44
CA ARG A 130 -33.79 8.40 -2.43
C ARG A 130 -34.52 7.98 -3.72
N ARG A 131 -35.72 7.42 -3.53
CA ARG A 131 -36.64 7.05 -4.59
C ARG A 131 -37.08 8.27 -5.39
#